data_AF-A0A7Y8F8A6-F1
#
_entry.id   AF-A0A7Y8F8A6-F1
#
_cell.length_a   1.000
_cell.length_b   1.000
_cell.length_c   1.000
_cell.angle_alpha   90.00
_cell.angle_beta   90.00
_cell.angle_gamma   90.00
#
_symmetry.space_group_name_H-M   'P 1'
#
loop_
_entity.id
_entity.type
_entity.pdbx_description
1 polymer ?
#
loop_
_entity_poly.entity_id
_entity_poly.type
_entity_poly.pdbx_seq_one_letter_code
_entity_poly.pdbx_strand_id
1 'polypeptide(L)'
;LGAQLQAAPVPAAATATPVKQTDGLLQNAQDLLRRAGQLSGLELLDQLEGLAGDAASGKRLLVRLRHSSNVKVASGADTPLYSWVGD
;
A
#
# COMPACT_ATOMS: atom_id res chain seq x y z
N LEU A 1 19.40 27.71 -36.07
CA LEU A 1 20.04 26.59 -35.36
C LEU A 1 19.41 26.50 -33.97
N GLY A 2 18.80 25.36 -33.63
CA GLY A 2 18.30 25.07 -32.29
C GLY A 2 16.85 24.62 -32.27
N ALA A 3 16.58 23.39 -32.71
CA ALA A 3 15.27 22.75 -32.59
C ALA A 3 14.99 22.40 -31.12
N GLN A 4 13.90 22.91 -30.57
CA GLN A 4 13.35 22.48 -29.29
C GLN A 4 12.89 21.01 -29.39
N LEU A 5 13.66 20.12 -28.74
CA LEU A 5 13.30 18.72 -28.55
C LEU A 5 12.10 18.62 -27.61
N GLN A 6 10.93 18.31 -28.17
CA GLN A 6 9.79 17.78 -27.46
C GLN A 6 10.12 16.36 -26.99
N ALA A 7 10.44 16.22 -25.70
CA ALA A 7 10.50 14.92 -25.05
C ALA A 7 9.05 14.45 -24.81
N ALA A 8 8.52 13.69 -25.77
CA ALA A 8 7.31 12.92 -25.58
C ALA A 8 7.55 11.90 -24.44
N PRO A 9 6.65 11.78 -23.44
CA PRO A 9 6.72 10.68 -22.51
C PRO A 9 6.45 9.39 -23.28
N VAL A 10 7.51 8.60 -23.46
CA VAL A 10 7.44 7.23 -23.96
C VAL A 10 6.44 6.46 -23.09
N PRO A 11 5.38 5.84 -23.66
CA PRO A 11 4.60 4.88 -22.92
C PRO A 11 5.53 3.68 -22.70
N ALA A 12 6.01 3.54 -21.47
CA ALA A 12 6.76 2.37 -21.06
C ALA A 12 5.85 1.14 -21.26
N ALA A 13 6.06 0.44 -22.37
CA ALA A 13 5.53 -0.88 -22.61
C ALA A 13 6.14 -1.82 -21.56
N ALA A 14 5.43 -2.00 -20.44
CA ALA A 14 5.80 -2.97 -19.43
C ALA A 14 5.34 -4.36 -19.89
N THR A 15 6.29 -5.10 -20.45
CA THR A 15 6.28 -6.55 -20.59
C THR A 15 5.84 -7.24 -19.28
N ALA A 16 4.80 -8.07 -19.37
CA ALA A 16 4.31 -9.09 -18.43
C ALA A 16 4.92 -9.11 -17.00
N THR A 17 4.21 -8.61 -15.97
CA THR A 17 4.66 -8.74 -14.56
C THR A 17 3.49 -8.77 -13.55
N PRO A 18 3.61 -9.50 -12.41
CA PRO A 18 2.54 -9.70 -11.40
C PRO A 18 2.20 -8.45 -10.56
N VAL A 19 2.54 -7.26 -11.05
CA VAL A 19 2.26 -5.96 -10.40
C VAL A 19 0.77 -5.82 -10.06
N LYS A 20 -0.11 -6.26 -10.96
CA LYS A 20 -1.56 -6.19 -10.76
C LYS A 20 -2.07 -7.02 -9.59
N GLN A 21 -1.40 -8.13 -9.25
CA GLN A 21 -1.77 -8.95 -8.08
C GLN A 21 -1.38 -8.23 -6.78
N THR A 22 -0.20 -7.61 -6.76
CA THR A 22 0.26 -6.85 -5.59
C THR A 22 -0.59 -5.59 -5.36
N ASP A 23 -1.07 -4.95 -6.42
CA ASP A 23 -2.02 -3.83 -6.32
C ASP A 23 -3.41 -4.29 -5.86
N GLY A 24 -3.89 -5.46 -6.32
CA GLY A 24 -5.13 -6.06 -5.81
C GLY A 24 -5.07 -6.36 -4.31
N LEU A 25 -3.96 -6.93 -3.84
CA LEU A 25 -3.73 -7.18 -2.40
C LEU A 25 -3.65 -5.88 -1.60
N LEU A 26 -2.97 -4.84 -2.13
CA LEU A 26 -2.91 -3.54 -1.47
C LEU A 26 -4.29 -2.86 -1.41
N GLN A 27 -5.10 -3.00 -2.46
CA GLN A 27 -6.45 -2.44 -2.46
C GLN A 27 -7.35 -3.12 -1.42
N ASN A 28 -7.23 -4.45 -1.29
CA ASN A 28 -7.98 -5.23 -0.30
C ASN A 28 -7.50 -4.92 1.14
N ALA A 29 -6.19 -4.78 1.33
CA ALA A 29 -5.58 -4.32 2.59
C ALA A 29 -6.08 -2.93 3.03
N GLN A 30 -6.21 -1.99 2.08
CA GLN A 30 -6.79 -0.67 2.32
C GLN A 30 -8.29 -0.76 2.66
N ASP A 31 -9.06 -1.60 1.95
CA ASP A 31 -10.48 -1.81 2.23
C ASP A 31 -10.71 -2.41 3.62
N LEU A 32 -9.85 -3.35 4.03
CA LEU A 32 -9.85 -3.94 5.37
C LEU A 32 -9.60 -2.89 6.44
N LEU A 33 -8.55 -2.07 6.29
CA LEU A 33 -8.26 -0.99 7.25
C LEU A 33 -9.40 0.04 7.29
N ARG A 34 -10.00 0.37 6.14
CA ARG A 34 -11.16 1.25 6.04
C ARG A 34 -12.37 0.70 6.79
N ARG A 35 -12.68 -0.59 6.62
CA ARG A 35 -13.78 -1.26 7.33
C ARG A 35 -13.55 -1.32 8.84
N ALA A 36 -12.31 -1.57 9.26
CA ALA A 36 -11.94 -1.58 10.67
C ALA A 36 -11.88 -0.16 11.27
N GLY A 37 -11.68 0.87 10.44
CA GLY A 37 -11.48 2.27 10.85
C GLY A 37 -10.09 2.53 11.42
N GLN A 38 -9.72 1.78 12.47
CA GLN A 38 -8.40 1.81 13.07
C GLN A 38 -7.93 0.43 13.53
N LEU A 39 -6.64 0.16 13.38
CA LEU A 39 -6.00 -1.08 13.82
C LEU A 39 -4.60 -0.79 14.39
N SER A 40 -4.17 -1.56 15.39
CA SER A 40 -2.78 -1.52 15.85
C SER A 40 -1.87 -2.20 14.83
N GLY A 41 -0.57 -1.89 14.84
CA GLY A 41 0.37 -2.45 13.88
C GLY A 41 0.47 -3.98 13.91
N LEU A 42 0.25 -4.60 15.09
CA LEU A 42 0.22 -6.07 15.22
C LEU A 42 -1.07 -6.65 14.63
N GLU A 43 -2.23 -6.09 14.99
CA GLU A 43 -3.55 -6.53 14.47
C GLU A 43 -3.67 -6.33 12.95
N LEU A 44 -3.11 -5.23 12.43
CA LEU A 44 -3.08 -4.97 11.00
C LEU A 44 -2.15 -5.97 10.31
N LEU A 45 -0.97 -6.22 10.87
CA LEU A 45 -0.03 -7.15 10.26
C LEU A 45 -0.62 -8.57 10.17
N ASP A 46 -1.21 -9.10 11.25
CA ASP A 46 -1.85 -10.43 11.28
C ASP A 46 -2.90 -10.58 10.17
N GLN A 47 -3.77 -9.57 10.01
CA GLN A 47 -4.77 -9.56 8.95
C GLN A 47 -4.17 -9.51 7.54
N LEU A 48 -3.08 -8.76 7.35
CA LEU A 48 -2.37 -8.70 6.07
C LEU A 48 -1.65 -10.01 5.75
N GLU A 49 -1.13 -10.70 6.76
CA GLU A 49 -0.53 -12.04 6.62
C GLU A 49 -1.60 -13.06 6.20
N GLY A 50 -2.77 -13.05 6.83
CA GLY A 50 -3.91 -13.90 6.44
C GLY A 50 -4.42 -13.61 5.03
N LEU A 51 -4.43 -12.33 4.62
CA LEU A 51 -4.85 -11.90 3.29
C LEU A 51 -3.82 -12.26 2.20
N ALA A 52 -2.53 -12.17 2.51
CA ALA A 52 -1.45 -12.46 1.57
C ALA A 52 -1.01 -13.94 1.57
N GLY A 53 -1.34 -14.69 2.62
CA GLY A 53 -0.97 -16.09 2.84
C GLY A 53 0.45 -16.32 3.34
N ASP A 54 1.23 -15.26 3.57
CA ASP A 54 2.62 -15.36 4.04
C ASP A 54 3.08 -14.09 4.79
N ALA A 55 3.96 -14.31 5.77
CA ALA A 55 4.51 -13.26 6.64
C ALA A 55 5.31 -12.18 5.89
N ALA A 56 6.12 -12.56 4.91
CA ALA A 56 6.92 -11.62 4.14
C ALA A 56 6.03 -10.72 3.28
N SER A 57 4.96 -11.27 2.71
CA SER A 57 3.99 -10.53 1.91
C SER A 57 3.14 -9.58 2.76
N GLY A 58 2.71 -10.02 3.95
CA GLY A 58 1.99 -9.19 4.91
C GLY A 58 2.81 -7.96 5.35
N LYS A 59 4.08 -8.16 5.70
CA LYS A 59 5.00 -7.05 6.05
C LYS A 59 5.20 -6.06 4.91
N ARG A 60 5.35 -6.54 3.66
CA ARG A 60 5.46 -5.68 2.48
C ARG A 60 4.19 -4.85 2.26
N LEU A 61 3.02 -5.44 2.44
CA LEU A 61 1.74 -4.72 2.38
C LEU A 61 1.64 -3.66 3.47
N LEU A 62 2.05 -3.96 4.71
CA LEU A 62 2.03 -3.01 5.82
C LEU A 62 2.88 -1.78 5.52
N VAL A 63 4.09 -1.99 5.00
CA VAL A 63 4.97 -0.89 4.58
C VAL A 63 4.31 -0.06 3.48
N ARG A 64 3.76 -0.69 2.42
CA ARG A 64 3.06 0.02 1.34
C ARG A 64 1.83 0.79 1.84
N LEU A 65 1.05 0.22 2.76
CA LEU A 65 -0.10 0.86 3.42
C LEU A 65 0.34 2.13 4.14
N ARG A 66 1.43 2.09 4.91
CA ARG A 66 1.97 3.29 5.59
C ARG A 66 2.34 4.42 4.64
N HIS A 67 2.77 4.09 3.42
CA HIS A 67 3.11 5.06 2.39
C HIS A 67 1.88 5.50 1.56
N SER A 68 0.70 4.94 1.83
CA SER A 68 -0.54 5.30 1.14
C SER A 68 -1.13 6.58 1.74
N SER A 69 -1.59 7.48 0.89
CA SER A 69 -2.12 8.80 1.28
C SER A 69 -3.36 8.72 2.19
N ASN A 70 -4.11 7.63 2.08
CA ASN A 70 -5.36 7.40 2.82
C ASN A 70 -5.12 6.75 4.20
N VAL A 71 -3.87 6.52 4.59
CA VAL A 71 -3.52 5.88 5.85
C VAL A 71 -2.74 6.85 6.72
N LYS A 72 -3.24 7.08 7.91
CA LYS A 72 -2.55 7.85 8.94
C LYS A 72 -1.98 6.89 9.96
N VAL A 73 -0.67 6.99 10.18
CA VAL A 73 0.02 6.23 11.23
C VAL A 73 0.31 7.16 12.40
N ALA A 74 -0.34 6.90 13.52
CA ALA A 74 -0.04 7.52 14.80
C ALA A 74 0.98 6.64 15.54
N SER A 75 2.23 7.07 15.57
CA SER A 75 3.25 6.47 16.43
C SER A 75 3.05 6.98 17.86
N GLY A 76 2.27 6.25 18.67
CA GLY A 76 2.18 6.45 20.11
C GLY A 76 3.33 5.77 20.86
N ALA A 77 3.44 6.00 22.17
CA ALA A 77 4.54 5.50 23.00
C ALA A 77 4.68 3.96 23.02
N ASP A 78 3.59 3.22 22.82
CA ASP A 78 3.56 1.75 23.00
C ASP A 78 3.29 0.94 21.72
N THR A 79 2.43 1.41 20.81
CA THR A 79 2.11 0.65 19.58
C THR A 79 1.68 1.60 18.47
N PRO A 80 2.21 1.45 17.24
CA PRO A 80 1.75 2.25 16.10
C PRO A 80 0.29 1.93 15.80
N LEU A 81 -0.53 2.97 15.73
CA LEU A 81 -1.94 2.91 15.36
C LEU A 81 -2.08 3.35 13.91
N TYR A 82 -2.69 2.50 13.10
CA TYR A 82 -3.02 2.75 11.72
C TYR A 82 -4.49 3.12 11.66
N SER A 83 -4.80 4.28 11.12
CA SER A 83 -6.16 4.76 10.94
C SER A 83 -6.40 5.12 9.48
N TRP A 84 -7.56 4.76 8.98
CA TRP A 84 -7.99 5.19 7.66
C TRP A 84 -8.42 6.66 7.70
N VAL A 85 -7.97 7.46 6.74
CA VAL A 85 -8.29 8.90 6.62
C VAL A 85 -8.87 9.27 5.25
N GLY A 86 -9.02 8.31 4.34
CA GLY A 86 -9.79 8.50 3.09
C GLY A 86 -11.29 8.37 3.36
N ASP A 87 -12.12 9.05 2.58
CA ASP A 87 -13.57 8.87 2.58
C ASP A 87 -13.96 7.69 1.65
#